data_AF-A0A8C5I9Q9-F1
#
_entry.id   AF-A0A8C5I9Q9-F1
#
_cell.length_a   1.000
_cell.length_b   1.000
_cell.length_c   1.000
_cell.angle_alpha   90.00
_cell.angle_beta   90.00
_cell.angle_gamma   90.00
#
_symmetry.space_group_name_H-M   'P 1'
#
loop_
_entity.id
_entity.type
_entity.pdbx_description
1 polymer ?
#
loop_
_entity_poly.entity_id
_entity_poly.type
_entity_poly.pdbx_seq_one_letter_code
_entity_poly.pdbx_strand_id
1 'polypeptide(L)'
;MARFTDCFVLYSAVLLLVSVSPTDGSSERTTTVEFDVKPGGVAHSFSQTMGDHECTFTYVSQGGTNEQWMMSVGLSEDDKLFFCSVWRPQGKSYLFFTQFKAELKGTEIKHVNAYSQTAAGGQKNVFLPAEEYIIDRSTVTHNEGKFNAQLSKLTVIGRTLHDEL
;
A
#
# COMPACT_ATOMS: atom_id res chain seq x y z
N MET A 1 60.96 -33.48 -40.01
CA MET A 1 60.27 -34.61 -40.67
C MET A 1 59.18 -35.09 -39.71
N ALA A 2 57.94 -34.90 -40.15
CA ALA A 2 56.61 -35.25 -39.63
C ALA A 2 56.41 -35.82 -38.19
N ARG A 3 55.55 -35.11 -37.44
CA ARG A 3 54.66 -35.64 -36.38
C ARG A 3 53.49 -36.41 -37.03
N PHE A 4 53.07 -37.53 -36.42
CA PHE A 4 51.82 -38.27 -36.65
C PHE A 4 51.65 -39.17 -35.40
N THR A 5 50.52 -39.37 -34.72
CA THR A 5 49.12 -38.99 -34.97
C THR A 5 48.34 -39.15 -33.67
N ASP A 6 47.38 -38.26 -33.48
CA ASP A 6 46.38 -38.23 -32.42
C ASP A 6 45.49 -39.49 -32.35
N CYS A 7 45.18 -39.91 -31.12
CA CYS A 7 44.19 -40.92 -30.82
C CYS A 7 42.90 -40.23 -30.34
N PHE A 8 41.88 -40.31 -31.19
CA PHE A 8 40.45 -40.35 -30.89
C PHE A 8 40.03 -40.08 -29.43
N VAL A 9 39.40 -38.93 -29.17
CA VAL A 9 38.11 -38.86 -28.47
C VAL A 9 37.35 -37.62 -28.97
N LEU A 10 36.46 -37.81 -29.94
CA LEU A 10 35.42 -36.83 -30.30
C LEU A 10 34.26 -36.99 -29.32
N TYR A 11 34.12 -36.08 -28.36
CA TYR A 11 32.85 -35.85 -27.65
C TYR A 11 32.41 -34.42 -27.96
N SER A 12 31.50 -34.30 -28.93
CA SER A 12 30.88 -33.04 -29.32
C SER A 12 29.90 -32.61 -28.24
N ALA A 13 30.27 -31.61 -27.44
CA ALA A 13 29.37 -30.97 -26.48
C ALA A 13 28.45 -30.00 -27.23
N VAL A 14 27.23 -30.44 -27.53
CA VAL A 14 26.17 -29.57 -28.06
C VAL A 14 25.62 -28.73 -26.90
N LEU A 15 26.11 -27.50 -26.76
CA LEU A 15 25.57 -26.49 -25.86
C LEU A 15 24.24 -25.97 -26.41
N LEU A 16 23.12 -26.46 -25.87
CA LEU A 16 21.79 -25.87 -26.07
C LEU A 16 21.76 -24.52 -25.35
N LEU A 17 21.89 -23.44 -26.12
CA LEU A 17 21.60 -22.07 -25.66
C LEU A 17 20.08 -21.96 -25.44
N VAL A 18 19.63 -22.20 -24.20
CA VAL A 18 18.30 -21.82 -23.76
C VAL A 18 18.30 -20.31 -23.61
N SER A 19 17.71 -19.61 -24.58
CA SER A 19 17.41 -18.18 -24.50
C SER A 19 16.31 -17.97 -23.46
N VAL A 20 16.72 -17.81 -22.19
CA VAL A 20 15.85 -17.32 -21.12
C VAL A 20 15.58 -15.85 -21.44
N SER A 21 14.42 -15.59 -22.04
CA SER A 21 13.94 -14.22 -22.18
C SER A 21 13.62 -13.71 -20.78
N PRO A 22 14.17 -12.56 -20.34
CA PRO A 22 13.70 -11.95 -19.12
C PRO A 22 12.23 -11.59 -19.34
N THR A 23 11.34 -12.23 -18.59
CA THR A 23 9.98 -11.70 -18.40
C THR A 23 10.16 -10.34 -17.73
N ASP A 24 9.84 -9.26 -18.45
CA ASP A 24 9.72 -7.94 -17.87
C ASP A 24 8.72 -8.05 -16.72
N GLY A 25 9.24 -8.06 -15.49
CA GLY A 25 8.45 -7.88 -14.30
C GLY A 25 7.93 -6.45 -14.36
N SER A 26 6.69 -6.32 -14.78
CA SER A 26 6.06 -5.02 -14.95
C SER A 26 6.06 -4.28 -13.60
N SER A 27 6.58 -3.06 -13.61
CA SER A 27 7.08 -2.39 -12.39
C SER A 27 6.03 -1.44 -11.84
N GLU A 28 5.25 -1.91 -10.86
CA GLU A 28 4.37 -1.06 -10.06
C GLU A 28 5.20 0.04 -9.36
N ARG A 29 4.84 1.31 -9.57
CA ARG A 29 5.54 2.45 -8.96
C ARG A 29 4.94 2.70 -7.59
N THR A 30 5.68 2.37 -6.53
CA THR A 30 5.25 2.57 -5.14
C THR A 30 6.25 3.42 -4.37
N THR A 31 5.78 4.16 -3.38
CA THR A 31 6.60 4.88 -2.41
C THR A 31 6.03 4.65 -1.03
N THR A 32 6.87 4.22 -0.09
CA THR A 32 6.48 3.95 1.30
C THR A 32 7.30 4.83 2.23
N VAL A 33 6.63 5.49 3.16
CA VAL A 33 7.23 6.39 4.15
C VAL A 33 6.71 6.08 5.55
N GLU A 34 7.50 6.43 6.54
CA GLU A 34 7.16 6.31 7.96
C GLU A 34 6.72 7.66 8.52
N PHE A 35 5.77 7.65 9.45
CA PHE A 35 5.34 8.83 10.20
C PHE A 35 4.80 8.45 11.58
N ASP A 36 4.82 9.39 12.51
CA ASP A 36 4.24 9.19 13.84
C ASP A 36 2.79 9.67 13.90
N VAL A 37 1.90 8.78 14.32
CA VAL A 37 0.55 9.10 14.78
C VAL A 37 0.65 9.62 16.20
N LYS A 38 0.22 10.87 16.41
CA LYS A 38 0.33 11.59 17.68
C LYS A 38 -1.03 11.65 18.37
N PRO A 39 -1.17 11.17 19.62
CA PRO A 39 -2.38 11.38 20.40
C PRO A 39 -2.48 12.82 20.90
N GLY A 40 -3.63 13.18 21.46
CA GLY A 40 -3.84 14.45 22.16
C GLY A 40 -5.17 15.13 21.85
N GLY A 41 -6.05 14.49 21.08
CA GLY A 41 -7.36 15.06 20.72
C GLY A 41 -7.30 16.19 19.72
N VAL A 42 -6.15 16.42 19.09
CA VAL A 42 -5.97 17.44 18.05
C VAL A 42 -5.90 16.76 16.69
N ALA A 43 -6.43 17.43 15.67
CA ALA A 43 -6.38 16.96 14.31
C ALA A 43 -4.96 17.05 13.73
N HIS A 44 -4.52 15.96 13.11
CA HIS A 44 -3.27 15.87 12.38
C HIS A 44 -3.52 15.31 10.98
N SER A 45 -2.71 15.76 10.02
CA SER A 45 -2.77 15.29 8.64
C SER A 45 -1.38 14.90 8.16
N PHE A 46 -1.32 13.84 7.35
CA PHE A 46 -0.11 13.38 6.66
C PHE A 46 -0.47 13.02 5.22
N SER A 47 0.34 13.44 4.26
CA SER A 47 0.04 13.28 2.84
C SER A 47 1.21 12.69 2.09
N GLN A 48 0.92 11.92 1.04
CA GLN A 48 1.90 11.41 0.08
C GLN A 48 1.36 11.51 -1.35
N THR A 49 2.28 11.79 -2.27
CA THR A 49 1.98 12.03 -3.69
C THR A 49 2.71 11.04 -4.59
N MET A 50 2.07 10.65 -5.70
CA MET A 50 2.70 9.91 -6.79
C MET A 50 2.15 10.46 -8.11
N GLY A 51 2.98 11.12 -8.91
CA GLY A 51 2.53 11.88 -10.08
C GLY A 51 1.57 12.99 -9.66
N ASP A 52 0.42 13.07 -10.33
CA ASP A 52 -0.63 14.05 -10.07
C ASP A 52 -1.65 13.61 -9.01
N HIS A 53 -1.43 12.45 -8.39
CA HIS A 53 -2.30 11.85 -7.39
C HIS A 53 -1.74 12.04 -5.98
N GLU A 54 -2.63 12.27 -5.03
CA GLU A 54 -2.29 12.51 -3.64
C GLU A 54 -3.22 11.71 -2.73
N CYS A 55 -2.65 11.09 -1.70
CA CYS A 55 -3.40 10.54 -0.58
C CYS A 55 -3.12 11.37 0.66
N THR A 56 -4.18 11.93 1.26
CA THR A 56 -4.10 12.63 2.55
C THR A 56 -4.83 11.82 3.62
N PHE A 57 -4.14 11.48 4.69
CA PHE A 57 -4.72 10.86 5.87
C PHE A 57 -4.80 11.88 7.02
N THR A 58 -6.01 12.16 7.47
CA THR A 58 -6.31 13.05 8.60
C THR A 58 -6.91 12.24 9.73
N TYR A 59 -6.49 12.49 10.96
CA TYR A 59 -6.96 11.77 12.14
C TYR A 59 -7.00 12.64 13.39
N VAL A 60 -7.81 12.21 14.36
CA VAL A 60 -7.81 12.71 15.73
C VAL A 60 -7.79 11.49 16.66
N SER A 61 -6.80 11.39 17.54
CA SER A 61 -6.67 10.25 18.45
C SER A 61 -6.32 10.65 19.88
N GLN A 62 -6.61 9.73 20.80
CA GLN A 62 -6.26 9.77 22.21
C GLN A 62 -5.35 8.58 22.55
N GLY A 63 -4.47 8.75 23.53
CA GLY A 63 -3.52 7.70 23.93
C GLY A 63 -2.37 8.24 24.79
N GLY A 64 -1.52 7.34 25.29
CA GLY A 64 -0.41 7.70 26.18
C GLY A 64 0.91 8.00 25.48
N THR A 65 1.12 7.48 24.26
CA THR A 65 2.38 7.59 23.51
C THR A 65 2.12 7.74 22.02
N ASN A 66 3.10 8.30 21.30
CA ASN A 66 3.08 8.28 19.83
C ASN A 66 3.17 6.83 19.32
N GLU A 67 2.67 6.64 18.10
CA GLU A 67 2.78 5.39 17.39
C GLU A 67 3.42 5.62 16.01
N GLN A 68 4.51 4.91 15.70
CA GLN A 68 5.05 4.84 14.34
C GLN A 68 4.10 4.07 13.41
N TRP A 69 3.80 4.65 12.26
CA TRP A 69 2.94 4.15 11.21
C TRP A 69 3.64 4.27 9.86
N MET A 70 3.09 3.59 8.85
CA MET A 70 3.55 3.70 7.47
C MET A 70 2.42 4.14 6.55
N MET A 71 2.77 4.92 5.54
CA MET A 71 1.91 5.24 4.40
C MET A 71 2.62 4.80 3.12
N SER A 72 1.89 4.14 2.24
CA SER A 72 2.36 3.77 0.91
C SER A 72 1.38 4.24 -0.13
N VAL A 73 1.90 4.90 -1.17
CA VAL A 73 1.14 5.30 -2.35
C VAL A 73 1.76 4.69 -3.60
N GLY A 74 0.95 4.40 -4.61
CA GLY A 74 1.45 3.88 -5.87
C GLY A 74 0.45 3.94 -7.01
N LEU A 75 0.97 3.71 -8.21
CA LEU A 75 0.19 3.62 -9.45
C LEU A 75 0.31 2.23 -10.06
N SER A 76 -0.78 1.74 -10.63
CA SER A 76 -0.74 0.58 -11.51
C SER A 76 0.12 0.86 -12.74
N GLU A 77 0.56 -0.18 -13.40
CA GLU A 77 1.44 -0.10 -14.58
C GLU A 77 0.80 0.65 -15.75
N ASP A 78 -0.54 0.61 -15.85
CA ASP A 78 -1.31 1.34 -16.86
C ASP A 78 -1.78 2.72 -16.36
N ASP A 79 -1.31 3.17 -15.20
CA ASP A 79 -1.65 4.42 -14.52
C ASP A 79 -3.18 4.62 -14.33
N LYS A 80 -3.99 3.55 -14.39
CA LYS A 80 -5.45 3.61 -14.22
C LYS A 80 -5.92 3.50 -12.78
N LEU A 81 -5.07 2.96 -11.89
CA LEU A 81 -5.37 2.78 -10.48
C LEU A 81 -4.32 3.45 -9.63
N PHE A 82 -4.78 4.19 -8.63
CA PHE A 82 -3.98 4.77 -7.57
C PHE A 82 -4.26 4.02 -6.27
N PHE A 83 -3.21 3.55 -5.62
CA PHE A 83 -3.26 2.82 -4.36
C PHE A 83 -2.80 3.73 -3.24
N CYS A 84 -3.53 3.74 -2.13
CA CYS A 84 -3.09 4.33 -0.88
C CYS A 84 -3.30 3.34 0.27
N SER A 85 -2.27 3.08 1.05
CA SER A 85 -2.33 2.24 2.24
C SER A 85 -1.71 2.98 3.41
N VAL A 86 -2.42 3.05 4.53
CA VAL A 86 -1.95 3.61 5.80
C VAL A 86 -2.09 2.55 6.87
N TRP A 87 -1.01 2.19 7.57
CA TRP A 87 -1.06 1.09 8.54
C TRP A 87 -0.03 1.18 9.65
N ARG A 88 -0.36 0.49 10.75
CA ARG A 88 0.54 0.22 11.87
C ARG A 88 1.36 -1.04 11.57
N PRO A 89 2.71 -0.98 11.46
CA PRO A 89 3.53 -2.15 11.15
C PRO A 89 3.41 -3.30 12.15
N GLN A 90 3.18 -2.98 13.44
CA GLN A 90 2.97 -3.97 14.51
C GLN A 90 1.56 -4.59 14.50
N GLY A 91 0.70 -4.17 13.58
CA GLY A 91 -0.57 -4.81 13.26
C GLY A 91 -1.77 -4.39 14.11
N LYS A 92 -1.56 -4.04 15.38
CA LYS A 92 -2.59 -3.46 16.25
C LYS A 92 -2.15 -2.09 16.75
N SER A 93 -3.03 -1.09 16.62
CA SER A 93 -2.88 0.20 17.30
C SER A 93 -3.50 0.15 18.70
N TYR A 94 -2.85 0.81 19.64
CA TYR A 94 -3.35 1.04 20.99
C TYR A 94 -3.92 2.46 21.16
N LEU A 95 -3.85 3.29 20.12
CA LEU A 95 -4.49 4.60 20.10
C LEU A 95 -6.00 4.45 19.92
N PHE A 96 -6.73 5.34 20.59
CA PHE A 96 -8.17 5.48 20.45
C PHE A 96 -8.45 6.57 19.42
N PHE A 97 -8.84 6.18 18.21
CA PHE A 97 -9.15 7.13 17.14
C PHE A 97 -10.56 7.67 17.31
N THR A 98 -10.69 8.95 17.62
CA THR A 98 -12.01 9.61 17.63
C THR A 98 -12.49 9.95 16.23
N GLN A 99 -11.57 10.23 15.30
CA GLN A 99 -11.87 10.58 13.92
C GLN A 99 -10.78 10.07 12.99
N PHE A 100 -11.16 9.62 11.80
CA PHE A 100 -10.24 9.47 10.68
C PHE A 100 -10.91 9.86 9.35
N LYS A 101 -10.08 10.29 8.41
CA LYS A 101 -10.41 10.56 7.01
C LYS A 101 -9.21 10.21 6.13
N ALA A 102 -9.41 9.46 5.06
CA ALA A 102 -8.50 9.39 3.93
C ALA A 102 -9.14 10.06 2.72
N GLU A 103 -8.37 10.84 1.98
CA GLU A 103 -8.81 11.60 0.81
C GLU A 103 -7.84 11.37 -0.34
N LEU A 104 -8.37 10.94 -1.49
CA LEU A 104 -7.61 10.71 -2.71
C LEU A 104 -7.89 11.82 -3.73
N LYS A 105 -6.86 12.58 -4.09
CA LYS A 105 -6.95 13.62 -5.13
C LYS A 105 -6.73 13.02 -6.53
N GLY A 106 -7.49 13.49 -7.51
CA GLY A 106 -7.36 13.06 -8.91
C GLY A 106 -7.86 11.63 -9.19
N THR A 107 -8.69 11.08 -8.29
CA THR A 107 -9.19 9.71 -8.40
C THR A 107 -10.64 9.59 -7.93
N GLU A 108 -11.30 8.51 -8.32
CA GLU A 108 -12.60 8.08 -7.79
C GLU A 108 -12.45 6.72 -7.10
N ILE A 109 -12.83 6.63 -5.83
CA ILE A 109 -12.68 5.41 -5.01
C ILE A 109 -13.45 4.25 -5.63
N LYS A 110 -12.78 3.09 -5.73
CA LYS A 110 -13.37 1.83 -6.19
C LYS A 110 -13.38 0.76 -5.12
N HIS A 111 -12.33 0.68 -4.32
CA HIS A 111 -12.22 -0.34 -3.28
C HIS A 111 -11.64 0.25 -1.99
N VAL A 112 -12.18 -0.21 -0.86
CA VAL A 112 -11.73 0.18 0.47
C VAL A 112 -11.68 -1.06 1.34
N ASN A 113 -10.59 -1.23 2.09
CA ASN A 113 -10.56 -2.13 3.24
C ASN A 113 -10.05 -1.35 4.45
N ALA A 114 -10.76 -1.45 5.57
CA ALA A 114 -10.31 -0.94 6.84
C ALA A 114 -10.23 -2.09 7.84
N TYR A 115 -9.23 -2.05 8.73
CA TYR A 115 -8.94 -3.09 9.71
C TYR A 115 -8.72 -2.49 11.09
N SER A 116 -9.33 -3.09 12.10
CA SER A 116 -9.11 -2.75 13.50
C SER A 116 -7.86 -3.45 14.02
N GLN A 117 -7.49 -4.56 13.37
CA GLN A 117 -6.29 -5.35 13.63
C GLN A 117 -5.85 -6.05 12.35
N THR A 118 -4.54 -6.16 12.13
CA THR A 118 -3.97 -6.95 11.02
C THR A 118 -3.10 -8.09 11.54
N ALA A 119 -2.79 -9.06 10.68
CA ALA A 119 -2.07 -10.28 11.03
C ALA A 119 -0.57 -10.10 11.33
N ALA A 120 -0.05 -8.86 11.32
CA ALA A 120 1.31 -8.60 11.75
C ALA A 120 1.49 -8.94 13.24
N GLY A 121 2.67 -9.46 13.61
CA GLY A 121 2.97 -9.83 15.00
C GLY A 121 2.20 -11.05 15.53
N GLY A 122 1.79 -11.99 14.66
CA GLY A 122 1.11 -13.24 15.06
C GLY A 122 -0.39 -13.08 15.34
N GLN A 123 -0.97 -11.94 14.99
CA GLN A 123 -2.39 -11.65 15.14
C GLN A 123 -3.22 -12.19 13.97
N LYS A 124 -4.55 -12.06 14.05
CA LYS A 124 -5.47 -12.29 12.92
C LYS A 124 -5.97 -10.96 12.36
N ASN A 125 -6.27 -10.93 11.06
CA ASN A 125 -6.95 -9.80 10.44
C ASN A 125 -8.39 -9.68 10.97
N VAL A 126 -8.77 -8.47 11.37
CA VAL A 126 -10.14 -8.10 11.75
C VAL A 126 -10.52 -6.87 10.96
N PHE A 127 -11.52 -7.01 10.08
CA PHE A 127 -12.04 -5.91 9.28
C PHE A 127 -12.91 -4.99 10.14
N LEU A 128 -12.93 -3.70 9.81
CA LEU A 128 -13.98 -2.80 10.32
C LEU A 128 -15.31 -3.20 9.68
N PRO A 129 -16.39 -3.26 10.48
CA PRO A 129 -17.75 -3.31 9.95
C PRO A 129 -18.02 -2.14 9.01
N ALA A 130 -18.82 -2.36 7.96
CA ALA A 130 -19.10 -1.36 6.94
C ALA A 130 -19.85 -0.15 7.51
N GLU A 131 -20.59 -0.32 8.61
CA GLU A 131 -21.28 0.77 9.32
C GLU A 131 -20.34 1.73 10.06
N GLU A 132 -19.07 1.36 10.28
CA GLU A 132 -18.11 2.18 11.02
C GLU A 132 -17.43 3.25 10.16
N TYR A 133 -17.64 3.23 8.85
CA TYR A 133 -17.06 4.21 7.92
C TYR A 133 -17.99 4.50 6.75
N ILE A 134 -17.79 5.67 6.14
CA ILE A 134 -18.54 6.18 5.02
C ILE A 134 -17.57 6.37 3.86
N ILE A 135 -17.92 5.81 2.70
CA ILE A 135 -17.19 6.01 1.44
C ILE A 135 -17.98 7.02 0.62
N ASP A 136 -17.31 8.08 0.19
CA ASP A 136 -17.77 9.03 -0.83
C ASP A 136 -16.87 8.91 -2.08
N ARG A 137 -17.08 9.77 -3.08
CA ARG A 137 -16.38 9.76 -4.37
C ARG A 137 -14.85 9.69 -4.23
N SER A 138 -14.28 10.51 -3.35
CA SER A 138 -12.82 10.63 -3.17
C SER A 138 -12.38 10.49 -1.71
N THR A 139 -13.31 10.26 -0.77
CA THR A 139 -12.98 10.22 0.65
C THR A 139 -13.52 8.97 1.34
N VAL A 140 -12.75 8.44 2.28
CA VAL A 140 -13.22 7.47 3.28
C VAL A 140 -13.14 8.13 4.64
N THR A 141 -14.27 8.23 5.34
CA THR A 141 -14.35 8.88 6.66
C THR A 141 -14.92 7.91 7.68
N HIS A 142 -14.52 8.03 8.94
CA HIS A 142 -15.21 7.33 10.02
C HIS A 142 -16.69 7.74 10.08
N ASN A 143 -17.55 6.82 10.52
CA ASN A 143 -18.95 7.10 10.77
C ASN A 143 -19.14 7.50 12.24
N GLU A 144 -19.53 8.75 12.48
CA GLU A 144 -19.71 9.29 13.83
C GLU A 144 -20.76 8.49 14.62
N GLY A 145 -20.42 8.13 15.86
CA GLY A 145 -21.29 7.34 16.73
C GLY A 145 -21.39 5.85 16.38
N LYS A 146 -20.78 5.39 15.29
CA LYS A 146 -20.68 3.96 14.93
C LYS A 146 -19.26 3.42 15.01
N PHE A 147 -18.27 4.26 14.67
CA PHE A 147 -16.87 3.87 14.72
C PHE A 147 -16.41 3.55 16.15
N ASN A 148 -15.88 2.35 16.36
CA ASN A 148 -15.44 1.83 17.66
C ASN A 148 -14.02 2.28 18.05
N ALA A 149 -13.52 3.33 17.40
CA ALA A 149 -12.22 3.97 17.65
C ALA A 149 -10.98 3.10 17.42
N GLN A 150 -11.13 1.94 16.79
CA GLN A 150 -10.02 1.03 16.49
C GLN A 150 -9.69 1.07 15.02
N LEU A 151 -8.49 1.56 14.69
CA LEU A 151 -7.95 1.56 13.33
C LEU A 151 -6.50 1.09 13.38
N SER A 152 -6.14 0.14 12.53
CA SER A 152 -4.77 -0.37 12.38
C SER A 152 -4.29 -0.40 10.95
N LYS A 153 -5.22 -0.47 9.97
CA LYS A 153 -4.88 -0.36 8.55
C LYS A 153 -6.08 0.17 7.77
N LEU A 154 -5.81 1.04 6.80
CA LEU A 154 -6.76 1.51 5.81
C LEU A 154 -6.10 1.41 4.43
N THR A 155 -6.74 0.70 3.50
CA THR A 155 -6.34 0.65 2.09
C THR A 155 -7.45 1.22 1.25
N VAL A 156 -7.13 2.19 0.41
CA VAL A 156 -8.05 2.86 -0.51
C VAL A 156 -7.46 2.74 -1.92
N ILE A 157 -8.27 2.24 -2.85
CA ILE A 157 -7.92 2.11 -4.26
C ILE A 157 -8.86 3.00 -5.05
N GLY A 158 -8.29 3.98 -5.74
CA GLY A 158 -9.02 4.90 -6.61
C GLY A 158 -8.72 4.62 -8.07
N ARG A 159 -9.72 4.76 -8.94
CA ARG A 159 -9.51 4.87 -10.39
C ARG A 159 -9.05 6.27 -10.71
N THR A 160 -7.96 6.42 -11.44
CA THR A 160 -7.46 7.73 -11.87
C THR A 160 -8.48 8.40 -12.81
N LEU A 161 -8.66 9.71 -12.65
CA LEU A 161 -9.48 10.51 -13.55
C LEU A 161 -8.53 11.07 -14.62
N HIS A 162 -8.64 10.56 -15.84
CA HIS A 162 -7.93 11.14 -16.99
C HIS A 162 -8.77 12.32 -17.50
N ASP A 163 -8.25 13.54 -17.38
CA ASP A 163 -8.78 14.69 -18.12
C ASP A 163 -8.09 14.69 -19.47
N GLU A 164 -8.79 14.25 -20.51
CA GLU A 164 -8.38 14.53 -21.89
C GLU A 164 -8.76 15.98 -22.21
N LEU A 165 -7.82 16.90 -21.99
CA LEU A 165 -7.92 18.30 -22.41
C LEU A 165 -7.41 18.49 -23.84
#